data_AF-R8HGD4-F1
#
_entry.id   AF-R8HGD4-F1
#
_cell.length_a   1.000
_cell.length_b   1.000
_cell.length_c   1.000
_cell.angle_alpha   90.00
_cell.angle_beta   90.00
_cell.angle_gamma   90.00
#
_symmetry.space_group_name_H-M   'P 1'
#
loop_
_entity.id
_entity.type
_entity.pdbx_description
1 polymer ?
#
loop_
_entity_poly.entity_id
_entity_poly.type
_entity_poly.pdbx_seq_one_letter_code
_entity_poly.pdbx_strand_id
1 'polypeptide(L)'
;MWNLYKYIAYLEKGGEHKMEVTDVRLRRVNTEGRMRAIASITLDHEFVVHDIRVIDGNNGLFVAMPSKRTPDGEFRDIAHPINSNTRSKIQDAVLTEYHRLGELEEVEFEEAGAS
;
A
#
# COMPACT_ATOMS: atom_id res chain seq x y z
N MET A 1 -0.29 2.65 36.43
CA MET A 1 0.83 1.72 36.73
C MET A 1 0.47 0.27 36.34
N TRP A 2 -0.13 0.05 35.16
CA TRP A 2 -0.77 -1.21 34.74
C TRP A 2 -0.28 -1.76 33.37
N ASN A 3 0.84 -1.26 32.85
CA ASN A 3 1.30 -1.63 31.49
C ASN A 3 2.62 -2.40 31.42
N LEU A 4 3.41 -2.48 32.49
CA LEU A 4 4.69 -3.17 32.44
C LEU A 4 4.52 -4.70 32.46
N TYR A 5 3.68 -5.22 33.36
CA TYR A 5 3.40 -6.67 33.43
C TYR A 5 2.74 -7.23 32.17
N LYS A 6 1.84 -6.46 31.55
CA LYS A 6 1.16 -6.88 30.32
C LYS A 6 2.13 -6.89 29.12
N TYR A 7 3.06 -5.94 29.10
CA TYR A 7 4.12 -5.88 28.10
C TYR A 7 5.15 -7.00 28.26
N ILE A 8 5.59 -7.27 29.50
CA ILE A 8 6.48 -8.41 29.82
C ILE A 8 5.81 -9.73 29.41
N ALA A 9 4.53 -9.93 29.76
CA ALA A 9 3.79 -11.14 29.38
C ALA A 9 3.58 -11.27 27.85
N TYR A 10 3.51 -10.17 27.11
CA TYR A 10 3.46 -10.18 25.64
C TYR A 10 4.81 -10.62 25.06
N LEU A 11 5.92 -10.07 25.57
CA LEU A 11 7.27 -10.46 25.16
C LEU A 11 7.58 -11.92 25.51
N GLU A 12 7.22 -12.39 26.71
CA GLU A 12 7.40 -13.78 27.16
C GLU A 12 6.61 -14.80 26.34
N LYS A 13 5.49 -14.38 25.71
CA LYS A 13 4.70 -15.19 24.77
C LYS A 13 5.23 -15.14 23.33
N GLY A 14 6.44 -14.61 23.12
CA GLY A 14 7.00 -14.41 21.78
C GLY A 14 6.26 -13.30 21.03
N GLY A 15 6.05 -12.16 21.70
CA GLY A 15 5.28 -11.02 21.22
C GLY A 15 5.55 -10.71 19.75
N GLU A 16 4.61 -11.12 18.90
CA GLU A 16 4.76 -11.02 17.46
C GLU A 16 4.57 -9.54 17.07
N HIS A 17 5.67 -8.86 16.77
CA HIS A 17 5.62 -7.49 16.24
C HIS A 17 4.94 -7.55 14.87
N LYS A 18 3.73 -7.00 14.77
CA LYS A 18 3.02 -6.92 13.50
C LYS A 18 3.60 -5.75 12.72
N MET A 19 4.15 -6.04 11.55
CA MET A 19 4.60 -5.02 10.60
C MET A 19 3.49 -4.00 10.29
N GLU A 20 3.89 -2.75 10.16
CA GLU A 20 3.05 -1.60 9.80
C GLU A 20 3.54 -0.91 8.52
N VAL A 21 2.59 -0.38 7.74
CA VAL A 21 2.87 0.53 6.64
C VAL A 21 2.95 1.93 7.21
N THR A 22 4.15 2.51 7.16
CA THR A 22 4.51 3.75 7.86
C THR A 22 4.58 4.98 6.96
N ASP A 23 4.79 4.77 5.67
CA ASP A 23 4.73 5.82 4.64
C ASP A 23 4.20 5.21 3.35
N VAL A 24 3.44 6.00 2.58
CA VAL A 24 2.97 5.65 1.24
C VAL A 24 3.27 6.82 0.33
N ARG A 25 4.07 6.57 -0.70
CA ARG A 25 4.35 7.53 -1.77
C ARG A 25 3.72 7.02 -3.04
N LEU A 26 2.86 7.83 -3.63
CA LEU A 26 2.08 7.42 -4.79
C LEU A 26 2.14 8.48 -5.89
N ARG A 27 2.17 8.02 -7.13
CA ARG A 27 2.00 8.85 -8.33
C ARG A 27 0.86 8.29 -9.16
N ARG A 28 -0.16 9.11 -9.39
CA ARG A 28 -1.29 8.78 -10.27
C ARG A 28 -0.85 8.67 -11.73
N VAL A 29 -1.57 7.85 -12.47
CA VAL A 29 -1.29 7.53 -13.87
C VAL A 29 -2.58 7.74 -14.67
N ASN A 30 -2.56 8.76 -15.52
CA ASN A 30 -3.67 9.06 -16.42
C ASN A 30 -3.48 8.30 -17.73
N THR A 31 -3.89 7.04 -17.73
CA THR A 31 -3.88 6.18 -18.93
C THR A 31 -5.25 5.53 -19.12
N GLU A 32 -5.57 5.17 -20.36
CA GLU A 32 -6.80 4.44 -20.70
C GLU A 32 -6.82 3.00 -20.15
N GLY A 33 -5.66 2.49 -19.71
CA GLY A 33 -5.53 1.16 -19.15
C GLY A 33 -6.09 1.03 -17.73
N ARG A 34 -5.99 -0.19 -17.18
CA ARG A 34 -6.44 -0.52 -15.81
C ARG A 34 -5.54 0.03 -14.71
N MET A 35 -4.32 0.47 -15.03
CA MET A 35 -3.39 0.99 -14.03
C MET A 35 -3.73 2.44 -13.70
N ARG A 36 -4.00 2.72 -12.42
CA ARG A 36 -4.40 4.05 -11.92
C ARG A 36 -3.28 4.78 -11.19
N ALA A 37 -2.35 4.04 -10.61
CA ALA A 37 -1.20 4.62 -9.95
C ALA A 37 -0.04 3.63 -9.80
N ILE A 38 1.15 4.17 -9.57
CA ILE A 38 2.32 3.45 -9.09
C ILE A 38 2.67 4.02 -7.71
N ALA A 39 2.92 3.12 -6.75
CA ALA A 39 3.16 3.43 -5.36
C ALA A 39 4.45 2.78 -4.86
N SER A 40 4.98 3.34 -3.78
CA SER A 40 6.00 2.74 -2.93
C SER A 40 5.53 2.84 -1.48
N ILE A 41 5.78 1.81 -0.68
CA ILE A 41 5.45 1.79 0.74
C ILE A 41 6.71 1.64 1.58
N THR A 42 6.72 2.27 2.75
CA THR A 42 7.75 2.05 3.79
C THR A 42 7.15 1.20 4.89
N LEU A 43 7.78 0.07 5.19
CA LEU A 43 7.43 -0.83 6.27
C LEU A 43 8.27 -0.50 7.49
N ASP A 44 7.61 -0.34 8.64
CA ASP A 44 8.21 -0.10 9.95
C ASP A 44 9.31 0.99 9.97
N HIS A 45 9.19 2.03 9.13
CA HIS A 45 10.17 3.11 8.93
C HIS A 45 11.55 2.67 8.42
N GLU A 46 11.71 1.40 8.04
CA GLU A 46 13.03 0.80 7.81
C GLU A 46 13.21 0.22 6.40
N PHE A 47 12.13 -0.27 5.78
CA PHE A 47 12.23 -0.99 4.51
C PHE A 47 11.24 -0.48 3.48
N VAL A 48 11.72 -0.19 2.27
CA VAL A 48 10.86 0.32 1.18
C VAL A 48 10.60 -0.75 0.14
N VAL A 49 9.34 -0.88 -0.27
CA VAL A 49 8.92 -1.69 -1.43
C VAL A 49 8.44 -0.76 -2.52
N HIS A 50 9.09 -0.82 -3.68
CA HIS A 50 8.73 -0.05 -4.88
C HIS A 50 7.83 -0.84 -5.83
N ASP A 51 7.34 -0.16 -6.87
CA ASP A 51 6.58 -0.74 -7.98
C ASP A 51 5.28 -1.48 -7.59
N ILE A 52 4.66 -1.04 -6.50
CA ILE A 52 3.29 -1.43 -6.14
C ILE A 52 2.34 -0.68 -7.07
N ARG A 53 1.29 -1.34 -7.57
CA ARG A 53 0.35 -0.73 -8.53
C ARG A 53 -1.06 -0.68 -7.96
N VAL A 54 -1.73 0.45 -8.16
CA VAL A 54 -3.19 0.54 -7.97
C VAL A 54 -3.84 0.19 -9.31
N ILE A 55 -4.67 -0.85 -9.30
CA ILE A 55 -5.31 -1.40 -10.50
C ILE A 55 -6.83 -1.30 -10.35
N ASP A 56 -7.48 -0.84 -11.40
CA ASP A 56 -8.92 -0.88 -11.58
C ASP A 56 -9.33 -2.23 -12.17
N GLY A 57 -9.82 -3.11 -11.29
CA GLY A 57 -10.29 -4.44 -11.63
C GLY A 57 -11.80 -4.49 -11.85
N ASN A 58 -12.30 -5.67 -12.23
CA ASN A 58 -13.73 -5.85 -12.46
C ASN A 58 -14.58 -5.65 -11.19
N ASN A 59 -13.98 -5.77 -10.00
CA ASN A 59 -14.64 -5.62 -8.69
C ASN A 59 -14.16 -4.37 -7.95
N GLY A 60 -13.71 -3.35 -8.68
CA GLY A 60 -13.16 -2.12 -8.12
C GLY A 60 -11.64 -2.12 -7.98
N LEU A 61 -11.15 -1.10 -7.28
CA LEU A 61 -9.72 -0.85 -7.09
C LEU A 61 -9.09 -1.90 -6.18
N PHE A 62 -7.90 -2.37 -6.56
CA PHE A 62 -7.08 -3.24 -5.72
C PHE A 62 -5.60 -2.94 -5.91
N VAL A 63 -4.79 -3.46 -4.98
CA VAL A 63 -3.34 -3.26 -4.99
C VAL A 63 -2.64 -4.51 -5.52
N ALA A 64 -1.90 -4.35 -6.60
CA ALA A 64 -1.05 -5.38 -7.18
C ALA A 64 0.41 -5.17 -6.73
N MET A 65 1.02 -6.25 -6.24
CA MET A 65 2.41 -6.25 -5.80
C MET A 65 3.39 -6.08 -6.98
N PRO A 66 4.65 -5.68 -6.72
CA PRO A 66 5.70 -5.66 -7.73
C PRO A 66 5.94 -7.08 -8.23
N SER A 67 5.97 -7.26 -9.55
CA SER A 67 6.14 -8.58 -10.17
C SER A 67 7.16 -8.54 -11.29
N LYS A 68 7.88 -9.66 -11.46
CA LYS A 68 8.86 -9.86 -12.53
C LYS A 68 8.41 -11.01 -13.42
N ARG A 69 8.62 -10.83 -14.73
CA ARG A 69 8.44 -11.92 -15.68
C ARG A 69 9.58 -12.94 -15.54
N THR A 70 9.24 -14.20 -15.36
CA THR A 70 10.19 -15.32 -15.31
C THR A 70 10.55 -15.80 -16.73
N PRO A 71 11.66 -16.55 -16.92
CA PRO A 71 12.09 -16.99 -18.25
C PRO A 71 11.08 -17.89 -18.99
N ASP A 72 10.24 -18.60 -18.25
CA ASP A 72 9.10 -19.40 -18.76
C ASP A 72 7.91 -18.53 -19.21
N GLY A 73 7.97 -17.21 -19.00
CA GLY A 73 6.99 -16.24 -19.46
C GLY A 73 5.94 -15.83 -18.43
N GLU A 74 5.89 -16.51 -17.28
CA GLU A 74 4.96 -16.24 -16.19
C GLU A 74 5.34 -14.97 -15.41
N PHE A 75 4.39 -14.41 -14.65
CA PHE A 75 4.68 -13.31 -13.73
C PHE A 75 4.64 -13.81 -12.30
N ARG A 76 5.67 -13.48 -11.52
CA ARG A 76 5.71 -13.75 -10.08
C ARG A 76 5.97 -12.48 -9.30
N ASP A 77 5.26 -12.36 -8.19
CA ASP A 77 5.47 -11.26 -7.25
C ASP A 77 6.89 -11.34 -6.67
N ILE A 78 7.62 -10.24 -6.75
CA ILE A 78 8.95 -10.06 -6.17
C ILE A 78 8.83 -9.91 -4.65
N ALA A 79 7.80 -9.20 -4.19
CA ALA A 79 7.45 -9.03 -2.80
C ALA A 79 5.95 -9.27 -2.63
N HIS A 80 5.54 -10.05 -1.63
CA HIS A 80 4.12 -10.29 -1.36
C HIS A 80 3.87 -10.57 0.13
N PRO A 81 2.72 -10.11 0.67
CA PRO A 81 2.32 -10.46 2.03
C PRO A 81 1.97 -11.95 2.11
N ILE A 82 2.43 -12.62 3.17
CA ILE A 82 2.19 -14.05 3.40
C ILE A 82 0.73 -14.31 3.80
N ASN A 83 0.14 -13.44 4.62
CA ASN A 83 -1.20 -13.62 5.17
C ASN A 83 -2.17 -12.52 4.73
N SER A 84 -3.46 -12.83 4.80
CA SER A 84 -4.56 -11.94 4.41
C SER A 84 -4.59 -10.64 5.21
N ASN A 85 -4.32 -10.70 6.52
CA ASN A 85 -4.29 -9.50 7.37
C ASN A 85 -3.25 -8.48 6.88
N THR A 86 -2.04 -8.93 6.55
CA THR A 86 -0.98 -8.05 6.04
C THR A 86 -1.31 -7.54 4.64
N ARG A 87 -1.96 -8.38 3.81
CA ARG A 87 -2.48 -7.95 2.51
C ARG A 87 -3.49 -6.82 2.64
N SER A 88 -4.45 -6.95 3.55
CA SER A 88 -5.44 -5.91 3.83
C SER A 88 -4.76 -4.63 4.30
N LYS A 89 -3.84 -4.70 5.26
CA LYS A 89 -3.09 -3.51 5.73
C LYS A 89 -2.41 -2.74 4.59
N ILE A 90 -1.71 -3.44 3.70
CA ILE A 90 -1.04 -2.80 2.55
C ILE A 90 -2.07 -2.21 1.59
N GLN A 91 -3.14 -2.95 1.29
CA GLN A 91 -4.18 -2.49 0.38
C GLN A 91 -4.87 -1.23 0.92
N ASP A 92 -5.28 -1.26 2.18
CA ASP A 92 -6.00 -0.16 2.83
C ASP A 92 -5.12 1.09 2.90
N ALA A 93 -3.85 0.96 3.31
CA ALA A 93 -2.91 2.09 3.37
C ALA A 93 -2.71 2.74 1.98
N VAL A 94 -2.50 1.93 0.95
CA VAL A 94 -2.25 2.43 -0.42
C VAL A 94 -3.50 3.03 -1.04
N LEU A 95 -4.67 2.39 -0.90
CA LEU A 95 -5.91 2.91 -1.46
C LEU A 95 -6.38 4.17 -0.73
N THR A 96 -6.20 4.24 0.58
CA THR A 96 -6.49 5.47 1.36
C THR A 96 -5.70 6.64 0.82
N GLU A 97 -4.39 6.47 0.62
CA GLU A 97 -3.54 7.53 0.06
C GLU A 97 -3.90 7.87 -1.39
N TYR A 98 -4.25 6.88 -2.20
CA TYR A 98 -4.72 7.09 -3.58
C TYR A 98 -5.98 7.95 -3.66
N HIS A 99 -6.94 7.72 -2.76
CA HIS A 99 -8.17 8.51 -2.69
C HIS A 99 -7.89 9.92 -2.19
N ARG A 100 -7.10 10.06 -1.12
CA ARG A 100 -6.69 11.36 -0.56
C ARG A 100 -6.04 12.26 -1.61
N LEU A 101 -5.13 11.73 -2.42
CA LEU A 101 -4.50 12.50 -3.50
C LEU A 101 -5.48 12.87 -4.62
N GLY A 102 -6.48 12.03 -4.90
CA GLY A 102 -7.52 12.35 -5.87
C GLY A 102 -8.40 13.52 -5.44
N GLU A 103 -8.80 13.55 -4.18
CA GLU A 103 -9.58 14.65 -3.61
C GLU A 103 -8.80 15.97 -3.65
N LEU A 104 -7.49 15.94 -3.36
CA LEU A 104 -6.63 17.12 -3.45
C LEU A 104 -6.49 17.64 -4.88
N GLU A 105 -6.30 16.74 -5.85
CA GLU A 105 -6.26 17.11 -7.27
C GLU A 105 -7.58 17.80 -7.69
N GLU A 106 -8.73 17.24 -7.32
CA GLU A 106 -10.05 17.81 -7.64
C GLU A 106 -10.22 19.23 -7.07
N VAL A 107 -9.83 19.46 -5.82
CA VAL A 107 -9.89 20.80 -5.18
C VAL A 107 -8.98 21.80 -5.91
N GLU A 108 -7.76 21.42 -6.27
CA GLU A 108 -6.83 22.31 -7.01
C GLU A 108 -7.38 22.68 -8.39
N PHE A 109 -8.05 21.76 -9.09
CA PHE A 109 -8.67 22.04 -10.39
C PHE A 109 -9.88 23.00 -10.26
N GLU A 110 -10.69 22.87 -9.21
CA GLU A 110 -11.81 23.77 -8.95
C GLU A 110 -11.34 25.21 -8.67
N GLU A 111 -10.30 25.39 -7.85
CA GLU A 111 -9.73 26.71 -7.55
C GLU A 111 -9.10 27.37 -8.79
N ALA A 112 -8.38 26.59 -9.61
CA ALA A 112 -7.76 27.07 -10.83
C ALA A 112 -8.78 27.45 -11.92
N GLY A 113 -9.91 26.73 -12.00
CA GLY A 113 -10.99 27.02 -12.95
C GLY A 113 -11.92 28.17 -12.54
N ALA A 114 -11.92 28.54 -11.26
CA ALA A 114 -12.68 29.67 -10.72
C ALA A 114 -11.93 31.02 -10.78
N SER A 115 -10.67 31.01 -11.24
CA SER A 115 -9.76 32.17 -11.29
C SER A 115 -9.62 32.79 -12.68
#